data_AF-A0A1S8BA27-F1
#
_entry.id   AF-A0A1S8BA27-F1
#
_cell.length_a   1.000
_cell.length_b   1.000
_cell.length_c   1.000
_cell.angle_alpha   90.00
_cell.angle_beta   90.00
_cell.angle_gamma   90.00
#
_symmetry.space_group_name_H-M   'P 1'
#
loop_
_entity.id
_entity.type
_entity.pdbx_description
1 polymer ?
#
loop_
_entity_poly.entity_id
_entity_poly.type
_entity_poly.pdbx_seq_one_letter_code
_entity_poly.pdbx_strand_id
1 'polypeptide(L)' 'MFNHARDQNVGWVRDLEHSLVIYQTLRDVKAGEELCISYGDRLTFKDADAPPTVDEGDGSDLLDRIHLDT' A
#
# COMPACT_ATOMS: atom_id res chain seq x y z
N MET A 1 -10.12 6.64 3.41
CA MET A 1 -8.88 6.19 2.74
C MET A 1 -8.04 5.51 3.81
N PHE A 2 -7.34 4.41 3.50
CA PHE A 2 -6.51 3.71 4.49
C PHE A 2 -5.19 4.45 4.69
N ASN A 3 -4.73 4.54 5.93
CA ASN A 3 -3.42 5.11 6.26
C ASN A 3 -2.33 4.03 6.29
N HIS A 4 -1.08 4.47 6.39
CA HIS A 4 0.08 3.59 6.49
C HIS A 4 0.24 3.08 7.92
N ALA A 5 0.53 1.79 8.08
CA ALA A 5 1.15 1.26 9.28
C ALA A 5 2.06 0.08 8.93
N ARG A 6 3.18 -0.07 9.64
CA ARG A 6 4.05 -1.25 9.52
C ARG A 6 3.35 -2.53 9.98
N ASP A 7 2.59 -2.43 11.06
CA ASP A 7 1.69 -3.49 11.53
C ASP A 7 0.29 -3.28 10.91
N GLN A 8 0.19 -3.53 9.61
CA GLN A 8 -1.07 -3.40 8.88
C GLN A 8 -2.13 -4.40 9.38
N ASN A 9 -3.37 -3.94 9.55
CA ASN A 9 -4.51 -4.79 9.87
C ASN A 9 -5.43 -5.04 8.65
N VAL A 10 -5.15 -4.36 7.53
CA VAL A 10 -5.81 -4.56 6.24
C VAL A 10 -4.77 -4.90 5.16
N GLY A 11 -5.06 -5.93 4.37
CA GLY A 11 -4.37 -6.26 3.14
C GLY A 11 -5.24 -5.95 1.93
N TRP A 12 -4.66 -6.00 0.72
CA TRP A 12 -5.40 -5.80 -0.52
C TRP A 12 -4.92 -6.70 -1.65
N VAL A 13 -5.83 -6.99 -2.57
CA VAL A 13 -5.56 -7.73 -3.81
C VAL A 13 -6.22 -7.02 -5.00
N ARG A 14 -5.62 -7.16 -6.18
CA ARG A 14 -6.20 -6.67 -7.44
C ARG A 14 -6.91 -7.80 -8.15
N ASP A 15 -8.18 -7.57 -8.46
CA ASP A 15 -8.94 -8.38 -9.40
C ASP A 15 -8.92 -7.65 -10.76
N LEU A 16 -8.05 -8.11 -11.66
CA LEU A 16 -7.85 -7.48 -12.97
C LEU A 16 -9.00 -7.77 -13.94
N GLU A 17 -9.69 -8.89 -13.77
CA GLU A 17 -10.83 -9.27 -14.62
C GLU A 17 -11.98 -8.28 -14.45
N HIS A 18 -12.23 -7.89 -13.20
CA HIS A 18 -13.29 -6.95 -12.85
C HIS A 18 -12.78 -5.52 -12.62
N SER A 19 -11.47 -5.28 -12.76
CA SER A 19 -10.81 -4.00 -12.48
C SER A 19 -11.09 -3.47 -11.07
N LEU A 20 -11.05 -4.35 -10.07
CA LEU A 20 -11.30 -4.03 -8.66
C LEU A 20 -10.05 -4.12 -7.79
N VAL A 21 -10.06 -3.36 -6.70
CA VAL A 21 -9.13 -3.54 -5.57
C VAL A 21 -9.94 -3.99 -4.37
N ILE A 22 -9.67 -5.19 -3.88
CA ILE A 22 -10.39 -5.81 -2.77
C ILE A 22 -9.54 -5.68 -1.51
N TYR A 23 -10.09 -5.05 -0.48
CA TYR A 23 -9.45 -4.90 0.83
C TYR A 23 -10.02 -5.93 1.81
N GLN A 24 -9.16 -6.58 2.57
CA GLN A 24 -9.56 -7.59 3.54
C GLN A 24 -8.76 -7.46 4.83
N THR A 25 -9.41 -7.63 5.97
CA THR A 25 -8.77 -7.62 7.28
C THR A 25 -7.87 -8.84 7.44
N LEU A 26 -6.62 -8.64 7.88
CA LEU A 26 -5.66 -9.72 8.11
C LEU A 26 -5.80 -10.40 9.47
N ARG A 27 -6.55 -9.76 10.38
CA ARG A 27 -6.87 -10.22 11.72
C ARG A 27 -8.18 -9.59 12.17
N ASP A 28 -8.71 -10.02 13.31
CA ASP A 28 -9.84 -9.35 13.95
C ASP A 28 -9.48 -7.90 14.25
N VAL A 29 -10.40 -6.99 13.90
CA VAL A 29 -10.27 -5.54 14.14
C VAL A 29 -11.33 -5.13 15.15
N LYS A 30 -10.92 -4.40 16.19
CA LYS A 30 -11.85 -3.93 17.22
C LYS A 30 -12.60 -2.69 16.76
N ALA A 31 -13.80 -2.47 17.30
CA ALA A 31 -14.54 -1.24 17.05
C ALA A 31 -13.73 -0.01 17.50
N GLY A 32 -13.59 0.97 16.60
CA GLY A 32 -12.79 2.18 16.83
C GLY A 32 -11.29 2.03 16.54
N GLU A 33 -10.82 0.84 16.16
CA GLU A 33 -9.46 0.66 15.66
C GLU A 33 -9.34 1.22 14.22
N GLU A 34 -8.24 1.93 13.95
CA GLU A 34 -7.98 2.48 12.62
C GLU A 34 -7.58 1.38 11.65
N LEU A 35 -8.11 1.44 10.42
CA LEU A 35 -7.75 0.50 9.37
C LEU A 35 -6.53 1.04 8.60
N CYS A 36 -5.45 0.26 8.61
CA CYS A 36 -4.17 0.61 8.00
C CYS A 36 -3.67 -0.49 7.06
N ILE A 37 -3.04 -0.07 5.97
CA ILE A 37 -2.34 -0.93 5.00
C ILE A 37 -0.85 -0.62 5.03
N SER A 38 0.01 -1.55 4.61
CA SER A 38 1.39 -1.19 4.28
C SER A 38 1.40 -0.57 2.89
N TYR A 39 2.18 0.50 2.77
CA TYR A 39 2.47 1.13 1.48
C TYR A 39 3.70 0.46 0.82
N GLY A 40 4.38 -0.45 1.53
CA GLY A 40 5.63 -1.09 1.11
C GLY A 40 6.87 -0.31 1.54
N ASP A 41 8.05 -0.91 1.33
CA ASP A 41 9.36 -0.37 1.78
C ASP A 41 9.84 0.84 0.96
N ARG A 42 9.23 1.09 -0.20
CA ARG A 42 9.58 2.19 -1.12
C ARG A 42 8.56 3.33 -1.01
N LEU A 43 8.50 3.92 0.17
CA LEU A 43 7.73 5.15 0.36
C LEU A 43 8.52 6.32 -0.25
N THR A 44 8.01 6.90 -1.35
CA THR A 44 8.58 8.12 -1.95
C THR A 44 8.36 9.38 -1.11
N PHE A 45 7.73 9.24 0.07
CA PHE A 45 7.57 10.26 1.08
C PHE A 45 8.15 9.77 2.40
N LYS A 46 8.63 10.69 3.25
CA LYS A 46 9.12 10.32 4.58
C LYS A 46 8.00 9.65 5.37
N ASP A 47 8.19 8.37 5.68
CA ASP A 47 7.38 7.65 6.65
C ASP A 47 7.41 8.40 7.99
N ALA A 48 6.22 8.69 8.53
CA ALA A 48 6.06 9.43 9.78
C ALA A 48 6.67 8.68 10.98
N ASP A 49 6.81 7.35 10.85
CA ASP A 49 7.29 6.47 11.90
C ASP A 49 8.70 5.89 11.62
N ALA A 50 9.43 6.38 10.61
CA ALA A 50 10.74 5.82 10.22
C ALA A 50 11.99 6.49 10.82
N PRO A 51 12.97 5.69 11.30
CA PRO A 51 14.38 6.11 11.39
C PRO A 51 15.05 6.10 9.99
N PRO A 52 16.09 6.93 9.74
CA PRO A 52 16.63 7.15 8.40
C PRO A 52 17.37 5.91 7.88
N THR A 53 16.94 5.36 6.74
CA THR A 53 17.67 4.28 6.05
C THR A 53 17.68 4.44 4.53
N VAL A 54 18.73 3.86 3.95
CA VAL A 54 19.31 4.09 2.61
C VAL A 54 18.53 3.39 1.49
N ASP A 55 18.43 4.10 0.36
CA ASP A 55 17.68 3.79 -0.85
C ASP A 55 18.31 2.64 -1.67
N GLU A 56 17.58 1.55 -1.89
CA GLU A 56 17.93 0.50 -2.87
C GLU A 56 16.79 0.27 -3.87
N GLY A 57 16.81 1.08 -4.95
CA GLY A 57 16.05 0.94 -6.21
C GLY A 57 14.56 1.19 -6.06
N ASP A 58 13.82 1.45 -7.14
CA ASP A 58 12.37 1.69 -7.11
C ASP A 58 11.66 0.71 -8.05
N GLY A 59 10.45 0.25 -7.70
CA GLY A 59 9.64 -0.68 -8.49
C GLY A 59 8.84 0.06 -9.58
N SER A 60 9.31 1.26 -9.93
CA SER A 60 8.70 2.21 -10.85
C SER A 60 8.52 1.66 -12.25
N ASP A 61 9.31 0.66 -12.65
CA ASP A 61 9.21 0.00 -13.96
C ASP A 61 7.81 -0.59 -14.27
N LEU A 62 6.99 -0.87 -13.25
CA LEU A 62 5.65 -1.42 -13.44
C LEU A 62 4.56 -0.35 -13.66
N LEU A 63 4.78 0.88 -13.19
CA LEU A 63 3.81 1.98 -13.30
C LEU A 63 4.01 2.82 -14.58
N ASP A 64 5.22 2.82 -15.16
CA ASP A 64 5.55 3.53 -16.40
C ASP A 64 4.97 2.89 -17.67
N ARG A 65 4.24 1.76 -17.55
CA ARG A 65 3.66 1.03 -18.70
C ARG A 65 2.16 1.30 -18.92
N ILE A 66 1.56 2.20 -18.17
CA ILE A 66 0.18 2.64 -18.44
C ILE A 66 0.22 3.67 -19.57
N HIS A 67 0.18 3.21 -20.82
CA HIS A 67 -0.06 4.06 -21.98
C HIS A 67 -1.53 4.49 -21.97
N LEU A 68 -1.80 5.79 -21.82
CA LEU A 68 -3.10 6.37 -22.15
C LEU A 68 -3.07 6.73 -23.63
N ASP A 69 -3.67 5.90 -24.47
CA ASP A 69 -3.98 6.29 -25.85
C ASP A 69 -5.01 7.43 -25.81
N THR A 70 -4.63 8.59 -26.36
CA THR A 70 -5.53 9.72 -26.67
C THR A 70 -5.74 9.80 -28.16
#